data_AF-A0A359E7J9-F1
#
_entry.id   AF-A0A359E7J9-F1
#
_cell.length_a   1.000
_cell.length_b   1.000
_cell.length_c   1.000
_cell.angle_alpha   90.00
_cell.angle_beta   90.00
_cell.angle_gamma   90.00
#
_symmetry.space_group_name_H-M   'P 1'
#
loop_
_entity.id
_entity.type
_entity.pdbx_description
1 polymer ?
#
loop_
_entity_poly.entity_id
_entity_poly.type
_entity_poly.pdbx_seq_one_letter_code
_entity_poly.pdbx_strand_id
1 'polypeptide(L)'
;MVYGSRYEDKTGLVLRDMETGDERWLAYPVQRDDQESIATMGVLPGMTFTPDSKNLLTYYSGSIYSINITSGEATEIPFEVNAHLEAGPEVFFKYPVDDNKEMIATQIRDAVPSPNGEQLAFTVLNKLYIQNLPDGEPKRVTDSDLIEAQPVWSPDGKWIVYATYDMENGGALYKVN
;
A
#
# COMPACT_ATOMS: atom_id res chain seq x y z
N MET A 1 18.10 19.85 6.29
CA MET A 1 17.33 18.93 5.43
C MET A 1 15.85 19.28 5.54
N VAL A 2 15.04 19.05 4.50
CA VAL A 2 13.58 19.08 4.62
C VAL A 2 13.01 17.73 4.22
N TYR A 3 12.01 17.25 4.96
CA TYR A 3 11.27 16.02 4.67
C TYR A 3 9.80 16.17 5.10
N GLY A 4 8.92 15.30 4.59
CA GLY A 4 7.52 15.28 4.99
C GLY A 4 7.27 14.38 6.21
N SER A 5 6.37 14.81 7.09
CA SER A 5 5.92 14.05 8.25
C SER A 5 4.42 14.25 8.47
N ARG A 6 3.82 13.47 9.37
CA ARG A 6 2.42 13.62 9.77
C ARG A 6 2.31 14.03 11.24
N TYR A 7 1.31 14.86 11.53
CA TYR A 7 0.76 15.04 12.86
C TYR A 7 -0.74 14.79 12.78
N GLU A 8 -1.21 13.76 13.48
CA GLU A 8 -2.57 13.24 13.33
C GLU A 8 -2.92 12.90 11.87
N ASP A 9 -3.94 13.55 11.30
CA ASP A 9 -4.43 13.32 9.93
C ASP A 9 -3.84 14.30 8.90
N LYS A 10 -2.89 15.16 9.31
CA LYS A 10 -2.30 16.19 8.45
C LYS A 10 -0.84 15.90 8.13
N THR A 11 -0.49 16.19 6.89
CA THR A 11 0.89 16.17 6.39
C THR A 11 1.52 17.56 6.56
N GLY A 12 2.79 17.61 6.92
CA GLY A 12 3.60 18.82 6.97
C GLY A 12 5.01 18.59 6.44
N LEU A 13 5.70 19.68 6.13
CA LEU A 13 7.13 19.69 5.82
C LEU A 13 7.90 20.09 7.08
N VAL A 14 8.88 19.29 7.47
CA VAL A 14 9.75 19.52 8.63
C VAL A 14 11.11 19.99 8.14
N LEU A 15 11.61 21.09 8.71
CA LEU A 15 12.99 21.51 8.59
C LEU A 15 13.79 20.90 9.73
N ARG A 16 14.88 20.21 9.39
CA ARG A 16 15.83 19.64 10.34
C ARG A 16 17.21 20.24 10.17
N ASP A 17 17.77 20.70 11.28
CA ASP A 17 19.19 21.00 11.40
C ASP A 17 20.00 19.69 11.42
N MET A 18 21.00 19.58 10.55
CA MET A 18 21.75 18.33 10.40
C MET A 18 22.91 18.19 11.40
N GLU A 19 23.32 19.27 12.06
CA GLU A 19 24.34 19.28 13.09
C GLU A 19 23.74 19.03 14.47
N THR A 20 22.67 19.76 14.82
CA THR A 20 22.05 19.66 16.15
C THR A 20 20.95 18.60 16.20
N GLY A 21 20.31 18.31 15.06
CA GLY A 21 19.12 17.47 15.01
C GLY A 21 17.83 18.20 15.38
N ASP A 22 17.86 19.51 15.62
CA ASP A 22 16.66 20.29 15.94
C ASP A 22 15.69 20.31 14.76
N GLU A 23 14.40 20.19 15.08
CA GLU A 23 13.33 20.08 14.09
C GLU A 23 12.23 21.11 14.36
N ARG A 24 11.66 21.64 13.28
CA ARG A 24 10.46 22.47 13.33
C ARG A 24 9.64 22.31 12.07
N TRP A 25 8.34 22.59 12.17
CA TRP A 25 7.50 22.74 10.98
C TRP A 25 8.02 23.89 10.11
N LEU A 26 8.29 23.58 8.85
CA LEU A 26 8.57 24.56 7.81
C LEU A 26 7.28 25.02 7.13
N ALA A 27 6.37 24.07 6.87
CA ALA A 27 5.02 24.33 6.39
C ALA A 27 4.06 23.28 6.94
N TYR A 28 2.95 23.72 7.54
CA TYR A 28 1.94 22.85 8.09
C TYR A 28 0.58 23.58 8.19
N PRO A 29 -0.53 22.95 7.78
CA PRO A 29 -0.58 21.72 6.98
C PRO A 29 -0.21 21.98 5.52
N VAL A 30 0.26 20.94 4.83
CA VAL A 30 0.35 20.90 3.35
C VAL A 30 -0.68 19.90 2.80
N GLN A 31 -0.69 19.69 1.48
CA GLN A 31 -1.52 18.66 0.86
C GLN A 31 -1.29 17.29 1.52
N ARG A 32 -2.39 16.58 1.80
CA ARG A 32 -2.34 15.23 2.39
C ARG A 32 -1.53 14.31 1.48
N ASP A 33 -0.58 13.62 2.09
CA ASP A 33 0.27 12.64 1.41
C ASP A 33 -0.49 11.38 1.01
N ASP A 34 0.10 10.64 0.08
CA ASP A 34 -0.48 9.43 -0.52
C ASP A 34 0.18 8.14 0.04
N GLN A 35 0.71 8.18 1.28
CA GLN A 35 1.37 7.00 1.91
C GLN A 35 0.45 5.79 2.09
N GLU A 36 -0.86 6.00 2.15
CA GLU A 36 -1.89 4.97 2.33
C GLU A 36 -2.47 4.46 1.00
N SER A 37 -1.83 4.84 -0.11
CA SER A 37 -2.28 4.60 -1.48
C SER A 37 -1.08 4.16 -2.33
N ILE A 38 -1.30 3.99 -3.63
CA ILE A 38 -0.26 3.59 -4.59
C ILE A 38 0.66 4.74 -5.03
N ALA A 39 0.46 5.96 -4.50
CA ALA A 39 1.34 7.12 -4.71
C ALA A 39 1.54 7.49 -6.19
N THR A 40 0.45 7.53 -6.99
CA THR A 40 0.53 7.74 -8.46
C THR A 40 1.20 9.06 -8.86
N MET A 41 1.19 10.06 -7.98
CA MET A 41 1.79 11.38 -8.18
C MET A 41 2.93 11.67 -7.20
N GLY A 42 3.52 10.62 -6.61
CA GLY A 42 4.47 10.72 -5.50
C GLY A 42 3.77 10.73 -4.14
N VAL A 43 4.51 10.29 -3.13
CA VAL A 43 3.98 10.15 -1.76
C VAL A 43 3.77 11.50 -1.10
N LEU A 44 4.75 12.41 -1.23
CA LEU A 44 4.75 13.75 -0.66
C LEU A 44 4.84 14.80 -1.78
N PRO A 45 4.47 16.06 -1.51
CA PRO A 45 4.88 17.20 -2.31
C PRO A 45 6.33 17.09 -2.80
N GLY A 46 6.53 17.15 -4.11
CA GLY A 46 7.87 17.29 -4.66
C GLY A 46 8.45 18.64 -4.24
N MET A 47 9.70 18.62 -3.80
CA MET A 47 10.37 19.79 -3.22
C MET A 47 11.85 19.84 -3.61
N THR A 48 12.40 21.05 -3.70
CA THR A 48 13.82 21.28 -3.97
C THR A 48 14.29 22.59 -3.35
N PHE A 49 15.55 22.66 -2.93
CA PHE A 49 16.13 23.91 -2.45
C PHE A 49 16.53 24.81 -3.62
N THR A 50 16.45 26.13 -3.42
CA THR A 50 17.13 27.08 -4.30
C THR A 50 18.65 26.90 -4.20
N PRO A 51 19.44 27.25 -5.23
CA PRO A 51 20.90 27.07 -5.21
C PRO A 51 21.61 27.80 -4.06
N ASP A 52 21.04 28.90 -3.59
CA ASP A 52 21.54 29.66 -2.43
C ASP A 52 21.09 29.09 -1.07
N SER A 53 20.33 27.99 -1.09
CA SER A 53 19.76 27.30 0.09
C SER A 53 18.84 28.17 0.95
N LYS A 54 18.38 29.34 0.48
CA LYS A 54 17.53 30.24 1.29
C LYS A 54 16.04 29.92 1.21
N ASN A 55 15.61 29.24 0.16
CA ASN A 55 14.21 28.87 -0.02
C ASN A 55 14.07 27.40 -0.41
N LEU A 56 12.93 26.81 -0.06
CA LEU A 56 12.44 25.54 -0.57
C LEU A 56 11.34 25.83 -1.59
N LEU A 57 11.51 25.35 -2.82
CA LEU A 57 10.45 25.31 -3.82
C LEU A 57 9.68 24.01 -3.65
N THR A 58 8.35 24.08 -3.54
CA THR A 58 7.48 22.92 -3.37
C THR A 58 6.14 23.16 -4.05
N TYR A 59 5.39 22.10 -4.34
CA TYR A 59 4.00 22.23 -4.81
C TYR A 59 3.02 21.57 -3.84
N TYR A 60 1.92 22.22 -3.54
CA TYR A 60 0.80 21.61 -2.82
C TYR A 60 -0.48 22.41 -3.11
N SER A 61 -1.63 21.75 -3.01
CA SER A 61 -2.95 22.39 -3.22
C SER A 61 -3.11 23.06 -4.59
N GLY A 62 -2.42 22.56 -5.62
CA GLY A 62 -2.49 23.08 -6.99
C GLY A 62 -1.58 24.28 -7.29
N SER A 63 -0.83 24.78 -6.31
CA SER A 63 0.08 25.92 -6.48
C SER A 63 1.54 25.54 -6.22
N ILE A 64 2.45 26.36 -6.78
CA ILE A 64 3.89 26.29 -6.49
C ILE A 64 4.19 27.35 -5.43
N TYR A 65 4.97 26.99 -4.42
CA TYR A 65 5.38 27.87 -3.33
C TYR A 65 6.90 27.96 -3.23
N SER A 66 7.42 29.15 -2.96
CA SER A 66 8.76 29.38 -2.43
C SER A 66 8.65 29.65 -0.93
N ILE A 67 9.21 28.77 -0.11
CA ILE A 67 9.18 28.88 1.35
C ILE A 67 10.55 29.28 1.86
N ASN A 68 10.65 30.41 2.55
CA ASN A 68 11.90 30.83 3.17
C ASN A 68 12.28 29.88 4.31
N ILE A 69 13.48 29.32 4.26
CA ILE A 69 13.90 28.29 5.24
C ILE A 69 14.15 28.84 6.64
N THR A 70 14.32 30.16 6.79
CA THR A 70 14.58 30.80 8.08
C THR A 70 13.28 31.29 8.71
N SER A 71 12.44 32.02 7.96
CA SER A 71 11.17 32.54 8.50
C SER A 71 10.01 31.55 8.43
N GLY A 72 10.03 30.58 7.51
CA GLY A 72 8.88 29.73 7.19
C GLY A 72 7.79 30.44 6.38
N GLU A 73 8.04 31.67 5.93
CA GLU A 73 7.10 32.41 5.08
C GLU A 73 7.01 31.76 3.70
N ALA A 74 5.78 31.43 3.29
CA ALA A 74 5.49 30.81 2.00
C ALA A 74 4.91 31.85 1.03
N THR A 75 5.61 32.04 -0.09
CA THR A 75 5.15 32.91 -1.18
C THR A 75 4.71 32.05 -2.35
N GLU A 76 3.46 32.22 -2.79
CA GLU A 76 2.96 31.57 -3.99
C GLU A 76 3.67 32.09 -5.25
N ILE A 77 4.13 31.19 -6.11
CA ILE A 77 4.74 31.50 -7.40
C ILE A 77 3.63 31.40 -8.46
N PRO A 78 3.20 32.53 -9.05
CA PRO A 78 2.16 32.51 -10.06
C PRO A 78 2.66 31.82 -11.33
N PHE A 79 1.78 31.03 -11.95
CA PHE A 79 2.03 30.39 -13.23
C PHE A 79 0.72 30.34 -14.04
N GLU A 80 0.86 30.24 -15.36
CA GLU A 80 -0.27 30.10 -16.28
C GLU A 80 -0.04 28.84 -17.12
N VAL A 81 -1.09 28.02 -17.27
CA VAL A 81 -1.04 26.79 -18.08
C VAL A 81 -2.12 26.86 -19.15
N ASN A 82 -1.69 26.79 -20.40
CA ASN A 82 -2.58 26.55 -21.54
C ASN A 82 -2.61 25.04 -21.81
N ALA A 83 -3.64 24.36 -21.30
CA ALA A 83 -3.81 22.92 -21.49
C ALA A 83 -4.99 22.61 -22.42
N HIS A 84 -4.78 21.66 -23.33
CA HIS A 84 -5.85 21.04 -24.11
C HIS A 84 -5.94 19.57 -23.65
N LEU A 85 -6.98 19.24 -22.88
CA LEU A 85 -7.21 17.88 -22.39
C LEU A 85 -8.31 17.23 -23.24
N GLU A 86 -7.94 16.25 -24.06
CA GLU A 86 -8.92 15.44 -24.78
C GLU A 86 -9.60 14.49 -23.80
N ALA A 87 -10.93 14.57 -23.69
CA ALA A 87 -11.69 13.55 -22.99
C ALA A 87 -11.83 12.33 -23.92
N GLY A 88 -11.15 11.24 -23.57
CA GLY A 88 -11.34 9.96 -24.24
C GLY A 88 -12.78 9.43 -24.09
N PRO A 89 -13.18 8.43 -24.90
CA PRO A 89 -14.50 7.83 -24.76
C PRO A 89 -14.68 7.24 -23.36
N GLU A 90 -15.90 7.28 -22.84
CA GLU A 90 -16.26 6.63 -21.58
C GLU A 90 -15.95 5.14 -21.68
N VAL A 91 -14.97 4.67 -20.90
CA VAL A 91 -14.57 3.26 -20.86
C VAL A 91 -15.50 2.52 -19.88
N PHE A 92 -16.75 2.34 -20.29
CA PHE A 92 -17.72 1.56 -19.53
C PHE A 92 -17.83 0.14 -20.10
N PHE A 93 -17.37 -0.85 -19.34
CA PHE A 93 -17.55 -2.26 -19.69
C PHE A 93 -18.71 -2.84 -18.88
N LYS A 94 -19.72 -3.39 -19.57
CA LYS A 94 -20.74 -4.23 -18.95
C LYS A 94 -20.15 -5.63 -18.76
N TYR A 95 -19.68 -5.93 -17.57
CA TYR A 95 -19.32 -7.30 -17.21
C TYR A 95 -20.60 -8.07 -16.89
N PRO A 96 -20.87 -9.21 -17.57
CA PRO A 96 -22.00 -10.05 -17.19
C PRO A 96 -21.78 -10.55 -15.75
N VAL A 97 -22.81 -10.41 -14.92
CA VAL A 97 -22.85 -11.05 -13.61
C VAL A 97 -23.41 -12.44 -13.83
N ASP A 98 -22.67 -13.46 -13.42
CA ASP A 98 -23.11 -14.85 -13.47
C ASP A 98 -23.83 -15.20 -12.16
N ASP A 99 -25.04 -15.75 -12.26
CA ASP A 99 -25.87 -16.18 -11.12
C ASP A 99 -25.67 -17.68 -10.78
N ASN A 100 -24.69 -18.33 -11.39
CA ASN A 100 -24.33 -19.71 -11.06
C ASN A 100 -23.95 -19.83 -9.58
N LYS A 101 -24.43 -20.92 -8.94
CA LYS A 101 -24.13 -21.21 -7.53
C LYS A 101 -22.66 -21.54 -7.27
N GLU A 102 -21.94 -21.92 -8.32
CA GLU A 102 -20.55 -22.30 -8.29
C GLU A 102 -19.79 -21.46 -9.31
N MET A 103 -18.55 -21.10 -8.97
CA MET A 103 -17.66 -20.38 -9.85
C MET A 103 -16.27 -20.99 -9.81
N ILE A 104 -15.57 -20.92 -10.95
CA ILE A 104 -14.14 -21.25 -10.98
C ILE A 104 -13.39 -20.08 -10.34
N ALA A 105 -12.72 -20.33 -9.22
CA ALA A 105 -11.80 -19.37 -8.66
C ALA A 105 -10.51 -19.34 -9.50
N THR A 106 -10.21 -18.20 -10.11
CA THR A 106 -9.07 -18.02 -11.02
C THR A 106 -7.87 -17.35 -10.35
N GLN A 107 -7.96 -17.04 -9.06
CA GLN A 107 -6.91 -16.39 -8.28
C GLN A 107 -6.60 -17.19 -7.02
N ILE A 108 -5.33 -17.55 -6.87
CA ILE A 108 -4.76 -18.04 -5.62
C ILE A 108 -4.00 -16.90 -4.92
N ARG A 109 -3.84 -17.00 -3.61
CA ARG A 109 -3.03 -16.08 -2.79
C ARG A 109 -2.10 -16.86 -1.87
N ASP A 110 -1.10 -16.17 -1.33
CA ASP A 110 -0.17 -16.66 -0.32
C ASP A 110 0.44 -18.03 -0.65
N ALA A 111 0.81 -18.24 -1.91
CA ALA A 111 1.30 -19.53 -2.38
C ALA A 111 2.71 -19.82 -1.83
N VAL A 112 2.87 -20.96 -1.15
CA VAL A 112 4.14 -21.39 -0.56
C VAL A 112 4.42 -22.86 -0.87
N PRO A 113 5.53 -23.18 -1.58
CA PRO A 113 5.92 -24.56 -1.81
C PRO A 113 6.35 -25.23 -0.49
N SER A 114 6.02 -26.51 -0.36
CA SER A 114 6.52 -27.38 0.70
C SER A 114 8.06 -27.48 0.67
N PRO A 115 8.72 -27.82 1.79
CA PRO A 115 10.18 -27.87 1.85
C PRO A 115 10.84 -28.81 0.83
N ASN A 116 10.16 -29.89 0.45
CA ASN A 116 10.63 -30.83 -0.57
C ASN A 116 10.20 -30.45 -2.00
N GLY A 117 9.39 -29.41 -2.17
CA GLY A 117 8.90 -28.92 -3.46
C GLY A 117 7.82 -29.78 -4.11
N GLU A 118 7.31 -30.82 -3.44
CA GLU A 118 6.33 -31.76 -4.02
C GLU A 118 4.89 -31.27 -3.89
N GLN A 119 4.64 -30.33 -2.97
CA GLN A 119 3.33 -29.76 -2.68
C GLN A 119 3.36 -28.23 -2.68
N LEU A 120 2.23 -27.61 -2.99
CA LEU A 120 1.97 -26.18 -2.89
C LEU A 120 0.81 -25.92 -1.92
N ALA A 121 1.05 -25.12 -0.88
CA ALA A 121 -0.01 -24.56 -0.05
C ALA A 121 -0.39 -23.18 -0.55
N PHE A 122 -1.68 -22.84 -0.57
CA PHE A 122 -2.17 -21.54 -1.02
C PHE A 122 -3.59 -21.29 -0.51
N THR A 123 -4.06 -20.05 -0.63
CA THR A 123 -5.42 -19.67 -0.24
C THR A 123 -6.28 -19.29 -1.45
N VAL A 124 -7.55 -19.68 -1.41
CA VAL A 124 -8.58 -19.34 -2.40
C VAL A 124 -9.83 -18.94 -1.66
N LEU A 125 -10.37 -17.75 -1.94
CA LEU A 125 -11.56 -17.22 -1.25
C LEU A 125 -11.45 -17.34 0.29
N ASN A 126 -10.27 -17.00 0.82
CA ASN A 126 -9.91 -17.07 2.24
C ASN A 126 -9.94 -18.49 2.86
N LYS A 127 -9.82 -19.54 2.04
CA LYS A 127 -9.71 -20.94 2.49
C LYS A 127 -8.39 -21.55 2.09
N LEU A 128 -7.83 -22.38 2.96
CA LEU A 128 -6.52 -23.02 2.80
C LEU A 128 -6.62 -24.32 2.00
N TYR A 129 -5.80 -24.42 0.96
CA TYR A 129 -5.68 -25.59 0.10
C TYR A 129 -4.23 -26.08 0.01
N ILE A 130 -4.08 -27.37 -0.25
CA ILE A 130 -2.82 -28.00 -0.64
C ILE A 130 -3.03 -28.74 -1.97
N GLN A 131 -2.04 -28.64 -2.86
CA GLN A 131 -2.01 -29.34 -4.14
C GLN A 131 -0.68 -30.07 -4.29
N ASN A 132 -0.71 -31.34 -4.73
CA ASN A 132 0.50 -32.04 -5.17
C ASN A 132 0.93 -31.51 -6.53
N LEU A 133 2.23 -31.26 -6.72
CA LEU A 133 2.78 -30.79 -7.98
C LEU A 133 3.23 -31.98 -8.87
N PRO A 134 3.21 -31.82 -10.21
CA PRO A 134 2.75 -30.63 -10.94
C PRO A 134 1.23 -30.56 -11.15
N ASP A 135 0.54 -31.71 -11.15
CA ASP A 135 -0.82 -31.81 -11.73
C ASP A 135 -1.88 -32.34 -10.75
N GLY A 136 -1.60 -32.35 -9.45
CA GLY A 136 -2.55 -32.81 -8.43
C GLY A 136 -3.78 -31.90 -8.34
N GLU A 137 -4.90 -32.43 -7.87
CA GLU A 137 -6.07 -31.61 -7.57
C GLU A 137 -5.90 -30.87 -6.23
N PRO A 138 -6.19 -29.56 -6.17
CA PRO A 138 -6.24 -28.81 -4.92
C PRO A 138 -7.24 -29.40 -3.93
N LYS A 139 -6.81 -29.57 -2.68
CA LYS A 139 -7.66 -30.07 -1.59
C LYS A 139 -7.71 -29.07 -0.46
N ARG A 140 -8.91 -28.75 0.00
CA ARG A 140 -9.11 -27.96 1.20
C ARG A 140 -8.63 -28.79 2.40
N VAL A 141 -7.82 -28.19 3.26
CA VAL A 141 -7.20 -28.92 4.39
C VAL A 141 -7.85 -28.62 5.74
N THR A 142 -8.80 -27.69 5.77
CA THR A 142 -9.55 -27.31 6.97
C THR A 142 -11.05 -27.33 6.70
N ASP A 143 -11.84 -27.42 7.76
CA ASP A 143 -13.29 -27.24 7.77
C ASP A 143 -13.72 -25.88 8.37
N SER A 144 -12.75 -25.01 8.71
CA SER A 144 -12.97 -23.73 9.38
C SER A 144 -13.75 -22.73 8.52
N ASP A 145 -14.71 -22.04 9.13
CA ASP A 145 -15.43 -20.93 8.49
C ASP A 145 -14.71 -19.58 8.60
N LEU A 146 -13.63 -19.49 9.38
CA LEU A 146 -12.82 -18.28 9.51
C LEU A 146 -12.07 -17.93 8.21
N ILE A 147 -11.58 -16.69 8.13
CA ILE A 147 -10.56 -16.33 7.13
C ILE A 147 -9.30 -17.14 7.43
N GLU A 148 -8.64 -17.65 6.39
CA GLU A 148 -7.37 -18.37 6.47
C GLU A 148 -6.37 -17.69 5.52
N ALA A 149 -5.22 -17.29 6.05
CA ALA A 149 -4.24 -16.49 5.32
C ALA A 149 -2.80 -16.86 5.69
N GLN A 150 -1.87 -16.52 4.79
CA GLN A 150 -0.42 -16.60 5.02
C GLN A 150 0.07 -17.96 5.56
N PRO A 151 -0.20 -19.08 4.87
CA PRO A 151 0.25 -20.39 5.31
C PRO A 151 1.78 -20.50 5.28
N VAL A 152 2.33 -21.20 6.25
CA VAL A 152 3.75 -21.54 6.34
C VAL A 152 3.92 -23.01 6.69
N TRP A 153 4.70 -23.73 5.90
CA TRP A 153 5.04 -25.12 6.16
C TRP A 153 5.98 -25.27 7.35
N SER A 154 5.83 -26.38 8.06
CA SER A 154 6.85 -26.87 8.97
C SER A 154 8.13 -27.20 8.22
N PRO A 155 9.31 -27.14 8.89
CA PRO A 155 10.57 -27.53 8.25
C PRO A 155 10.58 -28.98 7.73
N ASP A 156 9.80 -29.87 8.34
CA ASP A 156 9.66 -31.26 7.93
C ASP A 156 8.50 -31.52 6.95
N GLY A 157 7.75 -30.48 6.57
CA GLY A 157 6.64 -30.54 5.61
C GLY A 157 5.39 -31.28 6.09
N LYS A 158 5.29 -31.61 7.38
CA LYS A 158 4.20 -32.43 7.96
C LYS A 158 3.02 -31.64 8.51
N TRP A 159 3.15 -30.33 8.63
CA TRP A 159 2.06 -29.47 9.09
C TRP A 159 2.24 -28.05 8.55
N ILE A 160 1.16 -27.28 8.61
CA ILE A 160 1.10 -25.88 8.21
C ILE A 160 0.58 -25.04 9.37
N VAL A 161 1.18 -23.88 9.60
CA VAL A 161 0.61 -22.81 10.43
C VAL A 161 0.05 -21.73 9.52
N TYR A 162 -1.09 -21.15 9.91
CA TYR A 162 -1.76 -20.09 9.16
C TYR A 162 -2.42 -19.09 10.12
N ALA A 163 -2.61 -17.87 9.63
CA ALA A 163 -3.34 -16.83 10.35
C ALA A 163 -4.83 -16.92 10.07
N THR A 164 -5.64 -16.71 11.11
CA THR A 164 -7.09 -16.57 11.00
C THR A 164 -7.54 -15.18 11.39
N TYR A 165 -8.73 -14.79 10.93
CA TYR A 165 -9.37 -13.55 11.35
C TYR A 165 -10.90 -13.68 11.33
N ASP A 166 -11.55 -13.16 12.38
CA ASP A 166 -12.96 -12.80 12.36
C ASP A 166 -13.19 -11.47 13.10
N MET A 167 -14.37 -10.88 12.91
CA MET A 167 -14.68 -9.55 13.45
C MET A 167 -14.89 -9.54 14.97
N GLU A 168 -15.25 -10.67 15.58
CA GLU A 168 -15.58 -10.75 17.01
C GLU A 168 -14.34 -11.02 17.86
N ASN A 169 -13.47 -11.93 17.41
CA ASN A 169 -12.33 -12.43 18.17
C ASN A 169 -10.98 -11.92 17.63
N GLY A 170 -10.97 -11.27 16.46
CA GLY A 170 -9.76 -10.75 15.83
C GLY A 170 -8.89 -11.85 15.23
N GLY A 171 -7.57 -11.62 15.24
CA GLY A 171 -6.59 -12.50 14.60
C GLY A 171 -6.00 -13.56 15.52
N ALA A 172 -5.79 -14.78 15.01
CA ALA A 172 -5.13 -15.88 15.74
C ALA A 172 -4.27 -16.75 14.81
N LEU A 173 -3.42 -17.61 15.39
CA LEU A 173 -2.62 -18.59 14.64
C LEU A 173 -3.16 -20.00 14.88
N TYR A 174 -3.36 -20.73 13.80
CA TYR A 174 -3.83 -22.11 13.81
C TYR A 174 -2.82 -23.03 13.13
N LYS A 175 -2.92 -24.33 13.44
CA LYS A 175 -2.09 -25.37 12.85
C LYS A 175 -2.97 -26.47 12.27
N VAL A 176 -2.65 -26.92 11.07
CA VAL A 176 -3.25 -28.08 10.41
C VAL A 176 -2.14 -29.07 10.02
N ASN A 177 -2.45 -30.37 10.01
CA ASN A 177 -1.51 -31.42 9.58
C ASN A 177 -1.72 -31.74 8.10
#